data_AF-A0A3S3PDP9-F1
#
_entry.id   AF-A0A3S3PDP9-F1
#
_cell.length_a   1.000
_cell.length_b   1.000
_cell.length_c   1.000
_cell.angle_alpha   90.00
_cell.angle_beta   90.00
_cell.angle_gamma   90.00
#
_symmetry.space_group_name_H-M   'P 1'
#
loop_
_entity.id
_entity.type
_entity.pdbx_description
1 polymer ?
#
loop_
_entity_poly.entity_id
_entity_poly.type
_entity_poly.pdbx_seq_one_letter_code
_entity_poly.pdbx_strand_id
1 'polypeptide(L)'
;MQENPIRYAWIKLAFPNLNKALKSKKPENVSKAIKKMQTEFPYQTLDTLENTLKWIEEQRLSRIKIYEDIAAKEFPDCCNRYSTVFKCKVNGVSTFGLIDSGAERTFIGMSVAKKCKMLHLVDNSVKYVSRAYGIGDGKFIGRIHVSMIILNEEHKIAFPISVLNKFHLHCIMFGIDFLKHYDCIIDYSRNVLVLKKLNIEVPFVSECCPCCLIPSDSEHGRRGKN
;
A
#
# COMPACT_ATOMS: atom_id res chain seq x y z
N MET A 1 -8.90 -15.17 -25.97
CA MET A 1 -9.23 -15.02 -24.53
C MET A 1 -7.99 -14.50 -23.83
N GLN A 2 -7.99 -13.27 -23.32
CA GLN A 2 -6.96 -12.81 -22.39
C GLN A 2 -7.11 -13.65 -21.12
N GLU A 3 -6.18 -14.58 -20.91
CA GLU A 3 -6.28 -15.56 -19.83
C GLU A 3 -5.99 -14.89 -18.49
N ASN A 4 -6.92 -14.99 -17.54
CA ASN A 4 -6.70 -14.58 -16.15
C ASN A 4 -5.84 -15.67 -15.46
N PRO A 5 -4.53 -15.46 -15.24
CA PRO A 5 -3.62 -16.50 -14.77
C PRO A 5 -3.99 -17.01 -13.37
N ILE A 6 -4.60 -16.17 -12.52
CA ILE A 6 -5.03 -16.52 -11.17
C ILE A 6 -6.15 -17.57 -11.22
N ARG A 7 -7.15 -17.34 -12.07
CA ARG A 7 -8.26 -18.27 -12.26
C ARG A 7 -7.75 -19.62 -12.79
N TYR A 8 -6.84 -19.61 -13.75
CA TYR A 8 -6.28 -20.84 -14.31
C TYR A 8 -5.40 -21.62 -13.33
N ALA A 9 -4.67 -20.94 -12.44
CA ALA A 9 -3.94 -21.61 -11.37
C ALA A 9 -4.89 -22.41 -10.47
N TRP A 10 -6.05 -21.83 -10.12
CA TRP A 10 -7.08 -22.52 -9.35
C TRP A 10 -7.70 -23.70 -10.12
N ILE A 11 -8.10 -23.49 -11.39
CA ILE A 11 -8.66 -24.56 -12.24
C ILE A 11 -7.67 -25.71 -12.41
N LYS A 12 -6.38 -25.42 -12.60
CA LYS A 12 -5.33 -26.44 -12.72
C LYS A 12 -5.23 -27.33 -11.48
N LEU A 13 -5.35 -26.73 -10.29
CA LEU A 13 -5.24 -27.42 -9.01
C LEU A 13 -6.53 -28.19 -8.67
N ALA A 14 -7.68 -27.52 -8.75
CA ALA A 14 -8.96 -28.05 -8.25
C ALA A 14 -9.77 -28.81 -9.30
N PHE A 15 -9.58 -28.52 -10.59
CA PHE A 15 -10.36 -29.08 -11.70
C PHE A 15 -9.45 -29.54 -12.86
N PRO A 16 -8.56 -30.52 -12.64
CA PRO A 16 -7.53 -30.91 -13.61
C PRO A 16 -8.10 -31.41 -14.94
N ASN A 17 -9.27 -32.04 -14.92
CA ASN A 17 -9.96 -32.51 -16.13
C ASN A 17 -10.44 -31.34 -17.00
N LEU A 18 -11.06 -30.33 -16.38
CA LEU A 18 -11.47 -29.11 -17.08
C LEU A 18 -10.25 -28.35 -17.62
N ASN A 19 -9.18 -28.25 -16.83
CA ASN A 19 -7.92 -27.65 -17.27
C ASN A 19 -7.35 -28.35 -18.52
N LYS A 20 -7.33 -29.69 -18.55
CA LYS A 20 -6.87 -30.47 -19.71
C LYS A 20 -7.75 -30.20 -20.95
N ALA A 21 -9.07 -30.11 -20.75
CA ALA A 21 -10.01 -29.81 -21.82
C ALA A 21 -9.81 -28.40 -22.40
N LEU A 22 -9.66 -27.38 -21.53
CA LEU A 22 -9.39 -26.00 -21.93
C LEU A 22 -8.08 -25.88 -22.73
N LYS A 23 -7.01 -26.56 -22.29
CA LYS A 23 -5.73 -26.60 -23.00
C LYS A 23 -5.79 -27.24 -24.38
N SER A 24 -6.71 -28.18 -24.58
CA SER A 24 -6.85 -28.86 -25.88
C SER A 24 -7.37 -27.94 -26.99
N LYS A 25 -7.97 -26.79 -26.64
CA LYS A 25 -8.61 -25.84 -27.57
C LYS A 25 -9.68 -26.46 -28.47
N LYS A 26 -10.18 -27.65 -28.15
CA LYS A 26 -11.25 -28.34 -28.88
C LYS A 26 -12.58 -28.14 -28.14
N PRO A 27 -13.59 -27.50 -28.75
CA PRO A 27 -14.88 -27.24 -28.11
C PRO A 27 -15.58 -28.51 -27.58
N GLU A 28 -15.44 -29.63 -28.30
CA GLU A 28 -16.02 -30.92 -27.92
C GLU A 28 -15.47 -31.45 -26.59
N ASN A 29 -14.16 -31.32 -26.38
CA ASN A 29 -13.51 -31.72 -25.13
C ASN A 29 -13.99 -30.87 -23.96
N VAL A 30 -14.17 -29.56 -24.20
CA VAL A 30 -14.68 -28.61 -23.20
C VAL A 30 -16.13 -28.94 -22.85
N SER A 31 -16.99 -29.17 -23.84
CA SER A 31 -18.39 -29.56 -23.62
C SER A 31 -18.51 -30.88 -22.85
N LYS A 32 -17.67 -31.88 -23.17
CA LYS A 32 -17.64 -33.16 -22.44
C LYS A 32 -17.21 -32.98 -20.99
N ALA A 33 -16.21 -32.13 -20.72
CA ALA A 33 -15.76 -31.83 -19.37
C ALA A 33 -16.83 -31.09 -18.55
N ILE A 34 -17.51 -30.12 -19.17
CA ILE A 34 -18.61 -29.36 -18.56
C ILE A 34 -19.79 -30.30 -18.22
N LYS A 35 -20.22 -31.15 -19.16
CA LYS A 35 -21.27 -32.15 -18.89
C LYS A 35 -20.92 -33.06 -17.72
N LYS A 36 -19.65 -33.51 -17.64
CA LYS A 36 -19.18 -34.31 -16.51
C LYS A 36 -19.25 -33.53 -15.18
N MET A 37 -18.83 -32.26 -15.17
CA MET A 37 -18.96 -31.40 -13.99
C MET A 37 -20.42 -31.16 -13.59
N GLN A 38 -21.32 -30.96 -14.56
CA GLN A 38 -22.76 -30.83 -14.29
C GLN A 38 -23.33 -32.10 -13.63
N THR A 39 -22.84 -33.28 -13.98
CA THR A 39 -23.21 -34.54 -13.31
C THR A 39 -22.64 -34.63 -11.89
N GLU A 40 -21.40 -34.18 -11.69
CA GLU A 40 -20.74 -34.17 -10.36
C GLU A 40 -21.36 -33.12 -9.41
N PHE A 41 -21.85 -32.00 -9.95
CA PHE A 41 -22.46 -30.89 -9.22
C PHE A 41 -23.88 -30.60 -9.73
N PRO A 42 -24.86 -31.50 -9.49
CA PRO A 42 -26.18 -31.46 -10.13
C PRO A 42 -27.04 -30.26 -9.75
N TYR A 43 -26.77 -29.62 -8.59
CA TYR A 43 -27.51 -28.45 -8.12
C TYR A 43 -26.98 -27.12 -8.66
N GLN A 44 -25.92 -27.14 -9.45
CA GLN A 44 -25.28 -25.94 -10.00
C GLN A 44 -25.64 -25.80 -11.47
N THR A 45 -25.76 -24.57 -11.95
CA THR A 45 -25.95 -24.30 -13.39
C THR A 45 -24.60 -24.26 -14.08
N LEU A 46 -24.16 -25.39 -14.62
CA LEU A 46 -22.89 -25.58 -15.32
C LEU A 46 -23.14 -25.99 -16.79
N ASP A 47 -24.13 -25.38 -17.44
CA ASP A 47 -24.55 -25.67 -18.81
C ASP A 47 -23.61 -25.08 -19.88
N THR A 48 -22.98 -23.95 -19.57
CA THR A 48 -22.04 -23.26 -20.45
C THR A 48 -20.66 -23.16 -19.82
N LEU A 49 -19.63 -22.94 -20.65
CA LEU A 49 -18.28 -22.68 -20.15
C LEU A 49 -18.26 -21.43 -19.27
N GLU A 50 -19.03 -20.40 -19.63
CA GLU A 50 -19.12 -19.17 -18.87
C GLU A 50 -19.69 -19.40 -17.47
N ASN A 51 -20.84 -20.07 -17.37
CA ASN A 51 -21.45 -20.38 -16.09
C ASN A 51 -20.56 -21.30 -15.24
N THR A 52 -19.90 -22.28 -15.87
CA THR A 52 -18.93 -23.14 -15.18
C THR A 52 -17.77 -22.34 -14.62
N LEU A 53 -17.17 -21.44 -15.41
CA LEU A 53 -16.05 -20.60 -14.97
C LEU A 53 -16.47 -19.60 -13.89
N LYS A 54 -17.69 -19.07 -13.97
CA LYS A 54 -18.26 -18.18 -12.95
C LYS A 54 -18.42 -18.92 -11.63
N TRP A 55 -19.04 -20.10 -11.64
CA TRP A 55 -19.22 -20.92 -10.45
C TRP A 55 -17.88 -21.33 -9.82
N ILE A 56 -16.90 -21.75 -10.62
CA ILE A 56 -15.55 -22.07 -10.13
C ILE A 56 -14.90 -20.87 -9.43
N GLU A 57 -15.10 -19.67 -9.97
CA GLU A 57 -14.59 -18.43 -9.39
C GLU A 57 -15.32 -18.09 -8.08
N GLU A 58 -16.63 -18.29 -8.00
CA GLU A 58 -17.41 -18.13 -6.77
C GLU A 58 -16.91 -19.07 -5.67
N GLN A 59 -16.63 -20.34 -5.99
CA GLN A 59 -16.02 -21.28 -5.04
C GLN A 59 -14.64 -20.82 -4.57
N ARG A 60 -13.82 -20.28 -5.49
CA ARG A 60 -12.49 -19.74 -5.16
C ARG A 60 -12.59 -18.57 -4.18
N LEU A 61 -13.49 -17.62 -4.47
CA LEU A 61 -13.70 -16.43 -3.65
C LEU A 61 -14.30 -16.76 -2.29
N SER A 62 -15.25 -17.71 -2.24
CA SER A 62 -15.82 -18.21 -0.97
C SER A 62 -14.73 -18.77 -0.05
N ARG A 63 -13.82 -19.60 -0.59
CA ARG A 63 -12.67 -20.11 0.18
C ARG A 63 -11.72 -19.01 0.64
N ILE A 64 -11.43 -18.03 -0.22
CA ILE A 64 -10.56 -16.89 0.14
C ILE A 64 -11.16 -16.08 1.27
N LYS A 65 -12.48 -15.85 1.25
CA LYS A 65 -13.17 -15.13 2.32
C LYS A 65 -13.03 -15.83 3.67
N ILE A 66 -13.11 -17.16 3.71
CA ILE A 66 -12.87 -17.92 4.94
C ILE A 66 -11.45 -17.68 5.46
N TYR A 67 -10.45 -17.70 4.58
CA TYR A 67 -9.07 -17.42 4.99
C TYR A 67 -8.84 -15.97 5.40
N GLU A 68 -9.53 -15.02 4.78
CA GLU A 68 -9.55 -13.61 5.19
C GLU A 68 -10.11 -13.47 6.60
N ASP A 69 -11.24 -14.11 6.91
CA ASP A 69 -11.85 -14.09 8.24
C ASP A 69 -10.93 -14.73 9.30
N ILE A 70 -10.22 -15.81 8.96
CA ILE A 70 -9.21 -16.42 9.83
C ILE A 70 -8.04 -15.45 10.04
N ALA A 71 -7.50 -14.88 8.97
CA ALA A 71 -6.37 -13.96 9.05
C ALA A 71 -6.71 -12.71 9.87
N ALA A 72 -7.91 -12.16 9.74
CA ALA A 72 -8.35 -11.01 10.52
C ALA A 72 -8.47 -11.31 12.03
N LYS A 73 -8.80 -12.56 12.39
CA LYS A 73 -8.90 -13.00 13.79
C LYS A 73 -7.53 -13.32 14.39
N GLU A 74 -6.69 -14.06 13.66
CA GLU A 74 -5.39 -14.52 14.13
C GLU A 74 -4.31 -13.42 14.06
N PHE A 75 -4.41 -12.54 13.05
CA PHE A 75 -3.41 -11.52 12.74
C PHE A 75 -4.03 -10.13 12.56
N PRO A 76 -4.69 -9.57 13.58
CA PRO A 76 -5.38 -8.28 13.48
C PRO A 76 -4.46 -7.13 13.02
N ASP A 77 -3.19 -7.17 13.41
CA ASP A 77 -2.20 -6.14 13.02
C ASP A 77 -1.80 -6.21 11.55
N CYS A 78 -1.91 -7.37 10.90
CA CYS A 78 -1.69 -7.48 9.45
C CYS A 78 -2.78 -6.78 8.64
N CYS A 79 -3.94 -6.55 9.25
CA CYS A 79 -5.05 -5.82 8.65
C CYS A 79 -4.96 -4.31 8.90
N ASN A 80 -4.16 -3.87 9.88
CA ASN A 80 -3.97 -2.47 10.21
C ASN A 80 -2.99 -1.80 9.22
N ARG A 81 -3.55 -0.99 8.32
CA ARG A 81 -2.72 -0.11 7.48
C ARG A 81 -2.17 1.03 8.33
N TYR A 82 -0.86 1.29 8.20
CA TYR A 82 -0.16 2.43 8.79
C TYR A 82 0.07 2.38 10.31
N SER A 83 0.51 1.24 10.84
CA SER A 83 0.81 1.05 12.27
C SER A 83 1.97 1.90 12.81
N THR A 84 2.81 2.49 11.95
CA THR A 84 3.99 3.29 12.35
C THR A 84 3.82 4.79 12.07
N VAL A 85 2.59 5.28 12.15
CA VAL A 85 2.29 6.70 11.96
C VAL A 85 2.39 7.44 13.29
N PHE A 86 2.90 8.66 13.28
CA PHE A 86 2.90 9.55 14.45
C PHE A 86 2.60 10.99 14.05
N LYS A 87 2.21 11.83 15.02
CA LYS A 87 1.97 13.25 14.79
C LYS A 87 3.28 14.02 14.81
N CYS A 88 3.44 14.96 13.88
CA CYS A 88 4.56 15.90 13.88
C CYS A 88 4.16 17.25 13.29
N LYS A 89 5.01 18.26 13.41
CA LYS A 89 4.86 19.53 12.68
C LYS A 89 6.06 19.71 11.76
N VAL A 90 5.81 20.08 10.51
CA VAL A 90 6.87 20.43 9.55
C VAL A 90 6.71 21.90 9.20
N ASN A 91 7.75 22.69 9.48
CA ASN A 91 7.73 24.14 9.33
C ASN A 91 6.51 24.81 10.01
N GLY A 92 6.19 24.37 11.23
CA GLY A 92 5.07 24.88 12.03
C GLY A 92 3.69 24.35 11.64
N VAL A 93 3.55 23.59 10.54
CA VAL A 93 2.28 23.03 10.10
C VAL A 93 2.13 21.58 10.58
N SER A 94 1.02 21.29 11.27
CA SER A 94 0.69 19.93 11.71
C SER A 94 0.50 18.98 10.54
N THR A 95 1.14 17.82 10.64
CA THR A 95 1.13 16.73 9.67
C THR A 95 1.37 15.40 10.39
N PHE A 96 1.52 14.33 9.62
CA PHE A 96 1.87 13.01 10.12
C PHE A 96 3.25 12.61 9.61
N GLY A 97 3.98 11.88 10.44
CA GLY A 97 5.14 11.11 10.07
C GLY A 97 4.75 9.66 9.83
N LEU A 98 5.28 9.05 8.79
CA LEU A 98 5.18 7.62 8.55
C LEU A 98 6.60 7.05 8.41
N ILE A 99 6.89 5.95 9.12
CA ILE A 99 8.19 5.29 9.07
C ILE A 99 8.24 4.31 7.89
N ASP A 100 9.25 4.45 7.05
CA ASP A 100 9.54 3.52 5.96
C ASP A 100 11.04 3.21 5.90
N SER A 101 11.45 2.13 6.57
CA SER A 101 12.85 1.68 6.53
C SER A 101 13.32 1.19 5.15
N GLY A 102 12.39 0.91 4.23
CA GLY A 102 12.68 0.53 2.85
C GLY A 102 12.99 1.74 1.96
N ALA A 103 12.64 2.96 2.39
CA ALA A 103 12.99 4.17 1.69
C ALA A 103 14.44 4.59 2.00
N GLU A 104 15.25 4.82 0.96
CA GLU A 104 16.63 5.31 1.12
C GLU A 104 16.68 6.70 1.79
N ARG A 105 15.67 7.53 1.52
CA ARG A 105 15.66 8.96 1.87
C ARG A 105 14.40 9.32 2.61
N THR A 106 14.52 10.30 3.49
CA THR A 106 13.37 10.99 4.09
C THR A 106 12.83 12.00 3.09
N PHE A 107 11.53 11.96 2.84
CA PHE A 107 10.92 12.78 1.79
C PHE A 107 9.50 13.22 2.09
N ILE A 108 9.06 14.26 1.38
CA ILE A 108 7.68 14.73 1.34
C ILE A 108 7.19 14.84 -0.10
N GLY A 109 5.88 14.74 -0.29
CA GLY A 109 5.26 15.12 -1.56
C GLY A 109 5.27 16.64 -1.78
N MET A 110 5.23 17.06 -3.05
CA MET A 110 5.08 18.47 -3.44
C MET A 110 3.88 19.15 -2.76
N SER A 111 2.78 18.43 -2.54
CA SER A 111 1.58 18.93 -1.84
C SER A 111 1.89 19.34 -0.39
N VAL A 112 2.61 18.49 0.36
CA VAL A 112 3.08 18.80 1.73
C VAL A 112 4.04 19.99 1.69
N ALA A 113 5.00 20.02 0.76
CA ALA A 113 5.95 21.12 0.64
C ALA A 113 5.27 22.47 0.38
N LYS A 114 4.21 22.48 -0.45
CA LYS A 114 3.33 23.64 -0.68
C LYS A 114 2.60 24.04 0.59
N LYS A 115 1.93 23.09 1.25
CA LYS A 115 1.15 23.35 2.48
C LYS A 115 2.02 23.89 3.61
N CYS A 116 3.23 23.35 3.79
CA CYS A 116 4.22 23.80 4.76
C CYS A 116 4.95 25.08 4.32
N LYS A 117 4.63 25.66 3.16
CA LYS A 117 5.25 26.88 2.61
C LYS A 117 6.76 26.76 2.41
N MET A 118 7.26 25.58 2.07
CA MET A 118 8.70 25.28 1.96
C MET A 118 9.22 25.22 0.53
N LEU A 119 8.38 25.45 -0.48
CA LEU A 119 8.80 25.35 -1.89
C LEU A 119 10.00 26.24 -2.24
N HIS A 120 10.11 27.42 -1.63
CA HIS A 120 11.21 28.35 -1.84
C HIS A 120 12.57 27.85 -1.30
N LEU A 121 12.56 26.81 -0.46
CA LEU A 121 13.76 26.17 0.10
C LEU A 121 14.24 24.98 -0.73
N VAL A 122 13.52 24.63 -1.79
CA VAL A 122 13.84 23.45 -2.61
C VAL A 122 14.99 23.77 -3.55
N ASP A 123 16.14 23.16 -3.29
CA ASP A 123 17.25 23.09 -4.23
C ASP A 123 16.92 22.09 -5.33
N ASN A 124 16.55 22.61 -6.49
CA ASN A 124 16.21 21.85 -7.70
C ASN A 124 17.39 21.65 -8.65
N SER A 125 18.63 21.84 -8.16
CA SER A 125 19.82 21.58 -8.96
C SER A 125 19.87 20.12 -9.38
N VAL A 126 20.53 19.87 -10.52
CA VAL A 126 20.66 18.54 -11.15
C VAL A 126 21.22 17.47 -10.21
N LYS A 127 21.91 17.86 -9.13
CA LYS A 127 22.46 16.97 -8.10
C LYS A 127 21.38 16.25 -7.28
N TYR A 128 20.23 16.88 -7.07
CA TYR A 128 19.16 16.38 -6.19
C TYR A 128 17.93 15.88 -6.94
N VAL A 129 17.90 16.10 -8.25
CA VAL A 129 16.85 15.61 -9.13
C VAL A 129 17.16 14.17 -9.54
N SER A 130 16.27 13.23 -9.24
CA SER A 130 16.46 11.82 -9.58
C SER A 130 15.14 11.08 -9.74
N ARG A 131 15.14 9.95 -10.47
CA ARG A 131 13.98 9.06 -10.51
C ARG A 131 13.80 8.41 -9.14
N ALA A 132 12.55 8.30 -8.67
CA ALA A 132 12.23 7.59 -7.44
C ALA A 132 11.91 6.13 -7.78
N TYR A 133 12.92 5.27 -7.74
CA TYR A 133 12.74 3.82 -7.94
C TYR A 133 11.79 3.26 -6.88
N GLY A 134 10.90 2.37 -7.29
CA GLY A 134 9.86 1.81 -6.41
C GLY A 134 8.60 2.66 -6.26
N ILE A 135 8.60 3.92 -6.72
CA ILE A 135 7.43 4.83 -6.64
C ILE A 135 6.91 5.17 -8.05
N GLY A 136 6.71 4.16 -8.91
CA GLY A 136 6.13 4.31 -10.26
C GLY A 136 6.76 5.41 -11.12
N ASP A 137 5.96 6.43 -11.47
CA ASP A 137 6.38 7.64 -12.22
C ASP A 137 6.91 8.78 -11.31
N GLY A 138 7.22 8.44 -10.06
CA GLY A 138 7.78 9.34 -9.07
C GLY A 138 9.16 9.85 -9.46
N LYS A 139 9.37 11.15 -9.28
CA LYS A 139 10.64 11.84 -9.52
C LYS A 139 10.91 12.78 -8.35
N PHE A 140 12.05 12.62 -7.70
CA PHE A 140 12.57 13.62 -6.78
C PHE A 140 12.95 14.86 -7.58
N ILE A 141 12.36 15.99 -7.21
CA ILE A 141 12.51 17.27 -7.93
C ILE A 141 13.52 18.20 -7.28
N GLY A 142 14.04 17.82 -6.11
CA GLY A 142 14.96 18.63 -5.34
C GLY A 142 15.06 18.19 -3.89
N ARG A 143 15.81 18.96 -3.12
CA ARG A 143 16.07 18.72 -1.70
C ARG A 143 15.98 20.01 -0.91
N ILE A 144 15.42 19.93 0.28
CA ILE A 144 15.44 20.99 1.29
C ILE A 144 16.55 20.60 2.28
N HIS A 145 17.60 21.39 2.35
CA HIS A 145 18.81 21.03 3.12
C HIS A 145 18.60 21.09 4.63
N VAL A 146 17.74 22.00 5.09
CA VAL A 146 17.39 22.14 6.51
C VAL A 146 15.88 22.34 6.61
N SER A 147 15.19 21.36 7.18
CA SER A 147 13.76 21.41 7.49
C SER A 147 13.57 21.30 8.98
N MET A 148 12.81 22.24 9.57
CA MET A 148 12.44 22.18 10.97
C MET A 148 11.26 21.23 11.17
N ILE A 149 11.46 20.19 11.97
CA ILE A 149 10.46 19.19 12.33
C ILE A 149 10.27 19.23 13.84
N ILE A 150 9.01 19.22 14.30
CA ILE A 150 8.68 19.08 15.71
C ILE A 150 8.05 17.71 15.90
N LEU A 151 8.67 16.88 16.74
CA LEU A 151 8.23 15.55 17.13
C LEU A 151 7.57 15.61 18.50
N ASN A 152 6.50 14.84 18.69
CA ASN A 152 5.75 14.79 19.95
C ASN A 152 5.38 16.18 20.51
N GLU A 153 5.06 17.12 19.61
CA GLU A 153 4.70 18.54 19.90
C GLU A 153 5.76 19.41 20.60
N GLU A 154 6.82 18.82 21.14
CA GLU A 154 7.80 19.52 21.99
C GLU A 154 9.22 19.52 21.39
N HIS A 155 9.63 18.42 20.76
CA HIS A 155 11.02 18.24 20.39
C HIS A 155 11.30 18.74 18.98
N LYS A 156 12.06 19.83 18.89
CA LYS A 156 12.46 20.43 17.62
C LYS A 156 13.77 19.82 17.11
N ILE A 157 13.75 19.33 15.89
CA ILE A 157 14.92 18.82 15.17
C ILE A 157 15.04 19.49 13.80
N ALA A 158 16.24 19.46 13.24
CA ALA A 158 16.52 19.90 11.89
C ALA A 158 16.97 18.70 11.06
N PHE A 159 16.38 18.49 9.89
CA PHE A 159 16.74 17.37 9.03
C PHE A 159 16.58 17.73 7.54
N PRO A 160 17.45 17.23 6.64
CA PRO A 160 17.26 17.40 5.21
C PRO A 160 16.11 16.54 4.69
N ILE A 161 15.29 17.07 3.76
CA ILE A 161 14.13 16.36 3.21
C ILE A 161 14.17 16.43 1.68
N SER A 162 14.05 15.29 0.99
CA SER A 162 13.84 15.26 -0.45
C SER A 162 12.38 15.56 -0.83
N VAL A 163 12.15 16.21 -1.97
CA VAL A 163 10.79 16.53 -2.44
C VAL A 163 10.43 15.66 -3.64
N LEU A 164 9.31 14.95 -3.56
CA LEU A 164 8.79 14.07 -4.61
C LEU A 164 7.65 14.76 -5.37
N ASN A 165 7.66 14.69 -6.71
CA ASN A 165 6.65 15.35 -7.55
C ASN A 165 5.22 14.85 -7.30
N LYS A 166 5.04 13.53 -7.22
CA LYS A 166 3.76 12.84 -7.08
C LYS A 166 3.88 11.86 -5.94
N PHE A 167 3.17 12.15 -4.85
CA PHE A 167 3.06 11.27 -3.72
C PHE A 167 1.61 11.25 -3.25
N HIS A 168 1.05 10.07 -3.08
CA HIS A 168 -0.37 9.90 -2.80
C HIS A 168 -0.70 10.16 -1.33
N LEU A 169 0.30 10.15 -0.44
CA LEU A 169 0.12 10.47 0.97
C LEU A 169 0.50 11.93 1.28
N HIS A 170 -0.22 12.53 2.22
CA HIS A 170 -0.09 13.87 2.74
C HIS A 170 0.63 13.85 4.09
N CYS A 171 1.80 13.22 4.11
CA CYS A 171 2.65 13.03 5.29
C CYS A 171 4.13 13.19 4.91
N ILE A 172 4.98 13.24 5.93
CA ILE A 172 6.43 13.07 5.77
C ILE A 172 6.80 11.59 5.94
N MET A 173 7.58 11.08 4.99
CA MET A 173 8.13 9.73 5.02
C MET A 173 9.52 9.76 5.61
N PHE A 174 9.73 9.07 6.72
CA PHE A 174 11.04 8.94 7.35
C PHE A 174 11.74 7.68 6.87
N GLY A 175 12.76 7.89 6.04
CA GLY A 175 13.57 6.85 5.43
C GLY A 175 14.70 6.38 6.34
N ILE A 176 15.48 5.43 5.83
CA ILE A 176 16.61 4.85 6.53
C ILE A 176 17.71 5.87 6.87
N ASP A 177 17.82 6.96 6.11
CA ASP A 177 18.75 8.06 6.39
C ASP A 177 18.47 8.73 7.74
N PHE A 178 17.21 9.01 8.03
CA PHE A 178 16.77 9.56 9.32
C PHE A 178 16.92 8.53 10.43
N LEU A 179 16.45 7.30 10.18
CA LEU A 179 16.47 6.23 11.18
C LEU A 179 17.89 5.90 11.63
N LYS A 180 18.84 5.82 10.68
CA LYS A 180 20.26 5.61 10.99
C LYS A 180 20.89 6.85 11.63
N HIS A 181 20.52 8.05 11.20
CA HIS A 181 21.13 9.26 11.75
C HIS A 181 20.87 9.41 13.25
N TYR A 182 19.66 9.08 13.72
CA TYR A 182 19.27 9.21 15.13
C TYR A 182 19.32 7.90 15.94
N ASP A 183 19.87 6.83 15.37
CA ASP A 183 19.91 5.48 15.95
C ASP A 183 18.51 5.02 16.43
N CYS A 184 17.52 5.14 15.55
CA CYS A 184 16.14 4.89 15.89
C CYS A 184 15.85 3.42 16.25
N ILE A 185 14.99 3.20 17.23
CA ILE A 185 14.31 1.91 17.47
C ILE A 185 12.82 2.09 17.15
N ILE A 186 12.28 1.20 16.32
CA ILE A 186 10.84 1.04 16.16
C ILE A 186 10.40 -0.01 17.18
N ASP A 187 9.78 0.42 18.27
CA ASP A 187 9.38 -0.45 19.37
C ASP A 187 7.88 -0.75 19.26
N TYR A 188 7.55 -1.87 18.63
CA TYR A 188 6.16 -2.31 18.47
C TYR A 188 5.52 -2.76 19.79
N SER A 189 6.31 -3.20 20.78
CA SER A 189 5.78 -3.61 22.08
C SER A 189 5.26 -2.42 22.88
N ARG A 190 5.94 -1.28 22.78
CA ARG A 190 5.54 -0.02 23.43
C ARG A 190 4.76 0.92 22.50
N ASN A 191 4.66 0.58 21.22
CA ASN A 191 4.08 1.40 20.16
C ASN A 191 4.71 2.80 20.06
N VAL A 192 6.05 2.86 20.10
CA VAL A 192 6.83 4.11 20.04
C VAL A 192 7.99 4.03 19.06
N LEU A 193 8.36 5.17 18.50
CA LEU A 193 9.66 5.39 17.86
C LEU A 193 10.61 6.03 18.87
N VAL A 194 11.72 5.35 19.18
CA VAL A 194 12.77 5.89 20.05
C VAL A 194 13.87 6.48 19.17
N LEU A 195 14.23 7.74 19.37
CA LEU A 195 15.41 8.40 18.77
C LEU A 195 16.53 8.40 19.82
N LYS A 196 17.38 7.37 19.84
CA LYS A 196 18.37 7.16 20.90
C LYS A 196 19.31 8.34 21.10
N LYS A 197 19.84 8.92 20.01
CA LYS A 197 20.82 10.02 20.11
C LYS A 197 20.28 11.26 20.80
N LEU A 198 18.96 11.44 20.77
CA LEU A 198 18.30 12.60 21.37
C LEU A 198 17.59 12.26 22.67
N ASN A 199 17.54 10.98 23.06
CA ASN A 199 16.75 10.48 24.17
C ASN A 199 15.27 10.92 24.09
N ILE A 200 14.68 10.81 22.89
CA ILE A 200 13.29 11.16 22.60
C ILE A 200 12.50 9.90 22.29
N GLU A 201 11.29 9.79 22.82
CA GLU A 201 10.31 8.80 22.40
C GLU A 201 9.11 9.49 21.74
N VAL A 202 8.66 8.95 20.61
CA VAL A 202 7.53 9.48 19.85
C VAL A 202 6.48 8.38 19.73
N PRO A 203 5.33 8.49 20.40
CA PRO A 203 4.30 7.47 20.32
C PRO A 203 3.68 7.42 18.93
N PHE A 204 3.46 6.20 18.43
CA PHE A 204 2.64 5.99 17.24
C PHE A 204 1.16 6.21 17.57
N VAL A 205 0.38 6.59 16.56
CA VAL A 205 -1.07 6.69 16.69
C VAL A 205 -1.66 5.29 16.71
N SER A 206 -2.55 5.02 17.66
CA SER A 206 -3.20 3.71 17.79
C SER A 206 -4.04 3.36 16.57
N GLU A 207 -4.68 4.35 15.96
CA GLU A 207 -5.45 4.21 14.73
C GLU A 207 -5.28 5.47 13.87
N CYS A 208 -4.86 5.30 12.61
CA CYS A 208 -4.85 6.38 11.63
C CYS A 208 -5.90 6.07 10.55
N CYS A 209 -6.94 6.91 10.45
CA CYS A 209 -7.84 6.81 9.30
C CYS A 209 -7.02 7.02 8.02
N PRO A 210 -7.13 6.15 6.99
CA PRO A 210 -6.48 6.38 5.70
C PRO A 210 -6.82 7.76 5.11
N CYS A 211 -8.02 8.27 5.40
CA CYS A 211 -8.47 9.61 5.04
C CYS A 211 -7.61 10.75 5.62
N CYS A 212 -6.92 10.54 6.74
CA CYS A 212 -6.01 11.53 7.33
C CYS A 212 -4.68 11.64 6.57
N LEU A 213 -4.28 10.57 5.87
CA LEU A 213 -3.05 10.51 5.10
C LEU A 213 -3.29 10.75 3.61
N ILE A 214 -4.52 10.69 3.11
CA ILE A 214 -4.82 10.90 1.69
C ILE A 214 -5.35 12.33 1.50
N PRO A 215 -4.87 13.10 0.52
CA PRO A 215 -5.42 14.41 0.21
C PRO A 215 -6.92 14.33 -0.08
N SER A 216 -7.72 15.24 0.50
CA SER A 216 -9.16 15.38 0.20
C SER A 216 -9.46 15.62 -1.28
N ASP A 217 -8.47 16.16 -2.01
CA ASP A 217 -8.61 16.64 -3.38
C ASP A 217 -8.24 15.56 -4.42
N SER A 218 -8.04 14.31 -4.02
CA SER A 218 -7.90 13.21 -4.98
C SER A 218 -9.25 12.94 -5.65
N GLU A 219 -9.52 13.60 -6.78
CA GLU A 219 -10.70 13.47 -7.65
C GLU A 219 -10.96 12.06 -8.22
N HIS A 220 -10.31 11.01 -7.72
CA HIS A 220 -10.49 9.64 -8.23
C HIS A 220 -11.60 8.83 -7.54
N GLY A 221 -12.43 9.44 -6.69
CA GLY A 221 -13.47 8.74 -5.91
C GLY A 221 -14.92 9.11 -6.19
N ARG A 222 -15.23 10.20 -6.89
CA ARG A 222 -16.63 10.56 -7.20
C ARG A 222 -17.09 9.90 -8.51
N ARG A 223 -17.27 8.58 -8.47
CA ARG A 223 -18.14 7.88 -9.43
C ARG A 223 -19.26 7.16 -8.66
N GLY A 224 -20.48 7.63 -8.87
CA GLY A 224 -21.69 6.82 -8.72
C GLY A 224 -22.44 6.94 -7.39
N LYS A 225 -23.13 8.07 -7.17
CA LYS A 225 -24.48 8.08 -6.57
C LYS A 225 -25.31 9.13 -7.29
N ASN A 226 -25.83 8.75 -8.45
CA ASN A 226 -27.13 9.20 -8.94
C ASN A 226 -27.98 7.94 -9.05
#